data_AF-D0BJH8-F1
#
_entry.id   AF-D0BJH8-F1
#
_cell.length_a   1.000
_cell.length_b   1.000
_cell.length_c   1.000
_cell.angle_alpha   90.00
_cell.angle_beta   90.00
_cell.angle_gamma   90.00
#
_symmetry.space_group_name_H-M   'P 1'
#
loop_
_entity.id
_entity.type
_entity.pdbx_description
1 polymer ?
#
loop_
_entity_poly.entity_id
_entity_poly.type
_entity_poly.pdbx_seq_one_letter_code
_entity_poly.pdbx_strand_id
1 'polypeptide(L)'
;MLFWIVWTILAVYVAYIAVLFWMRRSAAETLDATEFSKDLRHGQLIDLREKDEFRAGHILGARNIPYSQFKDRMFELRKDQPIYLYEQGMTISGRAAYRLKRKGYSNIFILKNGYDAWNGKVKKGY
;
A
#
# COMPACT_ATOMS: atom_id res chain seq x y z
N MET A 1 37.56 20.92 -23.80
CA MET A 1 37.40 21.08 -22.34
C MET A 1 35.96 21.38 -21.95
N LEU A 2 35.31 22.38 -22.56
CA LEU A 2 33.91 22.76 -22.27
C LEU A 2 32.86 21.65 -22.53
N PHE A 3 33.06 20.83 -23.56
CA PHE A 3 32.16 19.72 -23.90
C PHE A 3 31.99 18.70 -22.76
N TRP A 4 33.09 18.30 -22.12
CA TRP A 4 33.06 17.36 -20.99
C TRP A 4 32.34 17.94 -19.77
N ILE A 5 32.52 19.23 -19.50
CA ILE A 5 31.82 19.94 -18.42
C ILE A 5 30.30 19.90 -18.63
N VAL A 6 29.84 20.15 -19.86
CA VAL A 6 28.42 20.10 -20.21
C VAL A 6 27.86 18.70 -19.98
N TRP A 7 28.55 17.64 -20.43
CA TRP A 7 28.09 16.26 -20.21
C TRP A 7 28.10 15.83 -18.75
N THR A 8 29.08 16.26 -17.96
CA THR A 8 29.10 16.00 -16.51
C THR A 8 27.93 16.68 -15.80
N ILE A 9 27.64 17.94 -16.12
CA ILE A 9 26.47 18.65 -15.57
C ILE A 9 25.18 17.94 -15.97
N LEU A 10 25.07 17.52 -17.24
CA LEU A 10 23.90 16.80 -17.75
C LEU A 10 23.71 15.46 -17.03
N ALA A 11 24.78 14.70 -16.79
CA ALA A 11 24.74 13.43 -16.07
C ALA A 11 24.34 13.60 -14.60
N VAL A 12 24.86 14.61 -13.91
CA VAL A 12 24.47 14.94 -12.52
C VAL A 12 23.01 15.35 -12.46
N TYR A 13 22.53 16.15 -13.42
CA TYR A 13 21.13 16.55 -13.49
C TYR A 13 20.21 15.35 -13.72
N VAL A 14 20.56 14.44 -14.63
CA VAL A 14 19.81 13.20 -14.87
C VAL A 14 19.79 12.31 -13.63
N ALA A 15 20.93 12.14 -12.94
CA ALA A 15 21.00 11.38 -11.69
C ALA A 15 20.13 12.01 -10.59
N TYR A 16 20.14 13.34 -10.46
CA TYR A 16 19.29 14.06 -9.53
C TYR A 16 17.80 13.83 -9.84
N ILE A 17 17.39 13.93 -11.11
CA ILE A 17 16.02 13.64 -11.54
C ILE A 17 15.64 12.17 -11.27
N ALA A 18 16.56 11.22 -11.49
CA ALA A 18 16.33 9.82 -11.20
C ALA A 18 16.16 9.54 -9.70
N VAL A 19 16.94 10.20 -8.84
CA VAL A 19 16.80 10.14 -7.37
C VAL A 19 15.46 10.74 -6.94
N LEU A 20 15.10 11.92 -7.45
CA LEU A 20 13.81 12.53 -7.17
C LEU A 20 12.66 11.64 -7.63
N PHE A 21 12.76 11.03 -8.81
CA PHE A 21 11.77 10.09 -9.33
C PHE A 21 11.63 8.84 -8.46
N TRP A 22 12.75 8.27 -8.00
CA TRP A 22 12.76 7.17 -7.04
C TRP A 22 12.08 7.56 -5.73
N MET A 23 12.35 8.77 -5.22
CA MET A 23 11.76 9.30 -3.99
C MET A 23 10.28 9.67 -4.15
N ARG A 24 9.84 10.04 -5.36
CA ARG A 24 8.44 10.44 -5.66
C ARG A 24 7.49 9.27 -5.80
N ARG A 25 7.96 8.02 -5.75
CA ARG A 25 7.07 6.86 -5.62
C ARG A 25 6.32 6.97 -4.31
N SER A 26 5.07 7.43 -4.42
CA SER A 26 4.06 7.39 -3.37
C SER A 26 4.20 6.13 -2.52
N ALA A 27 3.99 6.24 -1.21
CA ALA A 27 4.05 5.10 -0.31
C ALA A 27 3.07 3.98 -0.71
N ALA A 28 1.98 4.35 -1.40
CA ALA A 28 1.02 3.43 -2.00
C ALA A 28 0.29 4.07 -3.18
N GLU A 29 -0.20 3.25 -4.09
CA GLU A 29 -1.18 3.64 -5.09
C GLU A 29 -2.59 3.52 -4.50
N THR A 30 -3.49 4.46 -4.83
CA THR A 30 -4.88 4.43 -4.36
C THR A 30 -5.76 3.96 -5.51
N LEU A 31 -6.53 2.90 -5.30
CA LEU A 31 -7.37 2.26 -6.32
C LEU A 31 -8.84 2.38 -5.93
N ASP A 32 -9.72 2.58 -6.91
CA ASP A 32 -11.16 2.45 -6.67
C ASP A 32 -11.55 0.99 -6.40
N ALA A 33 -12.78 0.74 -5.93
CA ALA A 33 -13.22 -0.62 -5.60
C ALA A 33 -13.16 -1.59 -6.79
N THR A 34 -13.40 -1.10 -8.01
CA THR A 34 -13.39 -1.91 -9.23
C THR A 34 -11.97 -2.37 -9.55
N GLU A 35 -11.01 -1.45 -9.58
CA GLU A 35 -9.59 -1.71 -9.79
C GLU A 35 -8.99 -2.54 -8.66
N PHE A 36 -9.31 -2.19 -7.42
CA PHE A 36 -8.84 -2.89 -6.23
C PHE A 36 -9.23 -4.36 -6.25
N SER A 37 -10.41 -4.70 -6.79
CA SER A 37 -10.93 -6.08 -6.85
C SER A 37 -10.26 -6.99 -7.89
N LYS A 38 -9.67 -6.44 -8.97
CA LYS A 38 -9.19 -7.21 -10.13
C LYS A 38 -8.11 -8.23 -9.75
N ASP A 39 -7.19 -7.82 -8.88
CA ASP A 39 -5.97 -8.57 -8.60
C ASP A 39 -5.85 -9.08 -7.15
N LEU A 40 -6.95 -9.01 -6.37
CA LEU A 40 -6.96 -9.48 -4.97
C LEU A 40 -6.51 -10.95 -4.82
N ARG A 41 -6.73 -11.79 -5.83
CA ARG A 41 -6.37 -13.21 -5.81
C ARG A 41 -4.86 -13.47 -5.77
N HIS A 42 -4.06 -12.51 -6.24
CA HIS A 42 -2.61 -12.64 -6.34
C HIS A 42 -1.85 -11.78 -5.30
N GLY A 43 -2.60 -11.12 -4.41
CA GLY A 43 -2.05 -10.21 -3.41
C GLY A 43 -2.44 -10.56 -1.98
N GLN A 44 -1.85 -9.82 -1.05
CA GLN A 44 -2.11 -9.91 0.37
C GLN A 44 -3.15 -8.84 0.74
N LEU A 45 -4.41 -9.24 0.89
CA LEU A 45 -5.49 -8.34 1.31
C LEU A 45 -5.54 -8.21 2.83
N ILE A 46 -5.27 -7.00 3.33
CA ILE A 46 -5.11 -6.72 4.76
C ILE A 46 -6.15 -5.70 5.22
N ASP A 47 -6.96 -6.11 6.20
CA ASP A 47 -7.86 -5.23 6.94
C ASP A 47 -7.12 -4.67 8.16
N LEU A 48 -6.99 -3.35 8.22
CA LEU A 48 -6.31 -2.63 9.31
C LEU A 48 -7.24 -2.21 10.45
N ARG A 49 -8.54 -2.47 10.34
CA ARG A 49 -9.53 -2.19 11.40
C ARG A 49 -9.35 -3.11 12.59
N GLU A 50 -9.95 -2.75 13.71
CA GLU A 50 -9.88 -3.57 14.92
C GLU A 50 -10.66 -4.88 14.76
N LYS A 51 -10.34 -5.85 15.63
CA LYS A 51 -10.86 -7.23 15.52
C LYS A 51 -12.38 -7.29 15.46
N ASP A 52 -13.07 -6.45 16.22
CA ASP A 52 -14.52 -6.47 16.32
C ASP A 52 -15.18 -5.92 15.04
N GLU A 53 -14.61 -4.88 14.43
CA GLU A 53 -15.05 -4.36 13.12
C GLU A 53 -14.85 -5.42 12.03
N PHE A 54 -13.69 -6.09 12.03
CA PHE A 54 -13.40 -7.18 11.10
C PHE A 54 -14.40 -8.34 11.27
N ARG A 55 -14.73 -8.72 12.51
CA ARG A 55 -15.71 -9.77 12.81
C ARG A 55 -17.12 -9.40 12.38
N ALA A 56 -17.52 -8.14 12.57
CA ALA A 56 -18.82 -7.62 12.13
C ALA A 56 -18.99 -7.70 10.60
N GLY A 57 -17.89 -7.53 9.85
CA GLY A 57 -17.83 -7.83 8.43
C GLY A 57 -16.57 -7.31 7.78
N HIS A 58 -15.99 -8.08 6.86
CA HIS A 58 -14.75 -7.73 6.16
C HIS A 58 -14.76 -8.22 4.70
N ILE A 59 -13.89 -7.66 3.86
CA ILE A 59 -13.76 -8.08 2.47
C ILE A 59 -13.38 -9.57 2.42
N LEU A 60 -14.07 -10.35 1.58
CA LEU A 60 -13.83 -11.79 1.47
C LEU A 60 -12.36 -12.08 1.11
N GLY A 61 -11.69 -12.88 1.95
CA GLY A 61 -10.27 -13.24 1.77
C GLY A 61 -9.29 -12.30 2.49
N ALA A 62 -9.78 -11.25 3.16
CA ALA A 62 -8.92 -10.37 3.94
C ALA A 62 -8.36 -11.07 5.19
N ARG A 63 -7.10 -10.76 5.52
CA ARG A 63 -6.46 -11.08 6.80
C ARG A 63 -6.50 -9.84 7.70
N ASN A 64 -6.95 -10.00 8.94
CA ASN A 64 -6.94 -8.90 9.90
C ASN A 64 -5.56 -8.71 10.53
N ILE A 65 -4.98 -7.53 10.32
CA ILE A 65 -3.82 -7.03 11.06
C ILE A 65 -4.20 -5.64 11.57
N PRO A 66 -4.82 -5.54 12.76
CA PRO A 66 -5.25 -4.26 13.31
C PRO A 66 -4.10 -3.26 13.37
N TYR A 67 -4.38 -1.99 13.08
CA TYR A 67 -3.33 -0.97 13.06
C TYR A 67 -2.63 -0.80 14.41
N SER A 68 -3.36 -1.03 15.52
CA SER A 68 -2.81 -1.10 16.88
C SER A 68 -1.67 -2.12 17.02
N GLN A 69 -1.74 -3.23 16.28
CA GLN A 69 -0.75 -4.32 16.28
C GLN A 69 0.19 -4.28 15.07
N PHE A 70 -0.06 -3.40 14.09
CA PHE A 70 0.61 -3.42 12.80
C PHE A 70 2.12 -3.23 12.89
N LYS A 71 2.60 -2.43 13.86
CA LYS A 71 4.04 -2.25 14.08
C LYS A 71 4.74 -3.58 14.32
N ASP A 72 4.13 -4.43 15.12
CA ASP A 72 4.71 -5.69 15.55
C ASP A 72 4.36 -6.81 14.58
N ARG A 73 3.27 -6.72 13.82
CA ARG A 73 2.79 -7.79 12.93
C ARG A 73 3.09 -7.59 11.45
N MET A 74 3.61 -6.43 11.03
CA MET A 74 3.87 -6.17 9.60
C MET A 74 4.86 -7.16 8.97
N PHE A 75 5.70 -7.85 9.77
CA PHE A 75 6.61 -8.88 9.27
C PHE A 75 5.88 -10.13 8.73
N GLU A 76 4.61 -10.33 9.08
CA GLU A 76 3.74 -11.38 8.50
C GLU A 76 3.43 -11.13 7.01
N LEU A 77 3.80 -9.96 6.48
CA LEU A 77 3.61 -9.58 5.09
C LEU A 77 4.86 -9.91 4.29
N ARG A 78 4.64 -10.61 3.17
CA ARG A 78 5.66 -10.90 2.16
C ARG A 78 6.00 -9.65 1.35
N LYS A 79 7.29 -9.41 1.12
CA LYS A 79 7.78 -8.24 0.34
C LYS A 79 7.70 -8.46 -1.17
N ASP A 80 7.69 -9.72 -1.59
CA ASP A 80 7.65 -10.16 -3.00
C ASP A 80 6.23 -10.26 -3.56
N GLN A 81 5.21 -9.97 -2.75
CA GLN A 81 3.81 -10.00 -3.15
C GLN A 81 3.16 -8.61 -3.00
N PRO A 82 2.22 -8.26 -3.90
CA PRO A 82 1.36 -7.08 -3.73
C PRO A 82 0.66 -7.08 -2.36
N ILE A 83 0.52 -5.90 -1.76
CA ILE A 83 -0.21 -5.70 -0.50
C ILE A 83 -1.36 -4.73 -0.76
N TYR A 84 -2.57 -5.19 -0.48
CA TYR A 84 -3.81 -4.43 -0.61
C TYR A 84 -4.28 -4.08 0.79
N LEU A 85 -4.24 -2.79 1.14
CA LEU A 85 -4.63 -2.29 2.44
C LEU A 85 -6.00 -1.64 2.35
N TYR A 86 -6.82 -1.87 3.36
CA TYR A 86 -7.98 -1.04 3.62
C TYR A 86 -8.19 -0.85 5.13
N GLU A 87 -8.92 0.19 5.45
CA GLU A 87 -9.46 0.47 6.77
C GLU A 87 -10.90 0.99 6.58
N GLN A 88 -11.49 1.65 7.57
CA GLN A 88 -12.83 2.21 7.40
C GLN A 88 -12.81 3.34 6.36
N GLY A 89 -11.81 4.24 6.44
CA GLY A 89 -11.52 5.29 5.46
C GLY A 89 -10.18 5.10 4.74
N MET A 90 -9.30 6.11 4.77
CA MET A 90 -7.98 6.06 4.12
C MET A 90 -6.80 6.62 4.94
N THR A 91 -7.06 7.15 6.13
CA THR A 91 -6.02 7.79 6.96
C THR A 91 -5.05 6.76 7.51
N ILE A 92 -5.57 5.65 8.04
CA ILE A 92 -4.77 4.61 8.70
C ILE A 92 -4.00 3.79 7.67
N SER A 93 -4.62 3.46 6.55
CA SER A 93 -3.98 2.75 5.44
C SER A 93 -2.83 3.55 4.82
N GLY A 94 -2.95 4.88 4.70
CA GLY A 94 -1.85 5.76 4.30
C GLY A 94 -0.64 5.69 5.25
N ARG A 95 -0.88 5.69 6.57
CA ARG A 95 0.20 5.56 7.57
C ARG A 95 0.83 4.16 7.55
N ALA A 96 0.03 3.11 7.38
CA ALA A 96 0.50 1.74 7.25
C ALA A 96 1.37 1.56 6.00
N ALA A 97 0.93 2.08 4.86
CA ALA A 97 1.68 2.11 3.61
C ALA A 97 3.03 2.82 3.77
N TYR A 98 3.05 3.99 4.42
CA TYR A 98 4.30 4.70 4.70
C TYR A 98 5.28 3.87 5.54
N ARG A 99 4.80 3.17 6.58
CA ARG A 99 5.62 2.27 7.39
C ARG A 99 6.18 1.12 6.58
N LEU A 100 5.35 0.46 5.76
CA LEU A 100 5.77 -0.61 4.87
C LEU A 100 6.83 -0.12 3.87
N LYS A 101 6.61 1.03 3.24
CA LYS A 101 7.57 1.61 2.30
C LYS A 101 8.96 1.80 2.93
N ARG A 102 9.01 2.33 4.15
CA ARG A 102 10.26 2.48 4.92
C ARG A 102 10.94 1.16 5.28
N LYS A 103 10.22 0.05 5.27
CA LYS A 103 10.74 -1.31 5.52
C LYS A 103 11.05 -2.09 4.23
N GLY A 104 10.97 -1.43 3.07
CA GLY A 104 11.37 -2.01 1.78
C GLY A 104 10.26 -2.75 1.03
N TYR A 105 9.01 -2.54 1.41
CA TYR A 105 7.86 -3.02 0.63
C TYR A 105 7.59 -2.04 -0.53
N SER A 106 7.39 -2.56 -1.74
CA SER A 106 7.29 -1.73 -2.95
C SER A 106 5.90 -1.68 -3.58
N ASN A 107 5.13 -2.77 -3.49
CA ASN A 107 3.86 -2.94 -4.20
C ASN A 107 2.71 -2.83 -3.19
N ILE A 108 2.31 -1.60 -2.87
CA ILE A 108 1.29 -1.32 -1.86
C ILE A 108 0.15 -0.54 -2.50
N PHE A 109 -1.07 -1.02 -2.29
CA PHE A 109 -2.30 -0.46 -2.83
C PHE A 109 -3.27 -0.16 -1.70
N ILE A 110 -3.99 0.94 -1.78
CA ILE A 110 -5.00 1.37 -0.79
C ILE A 110 -6.37 1.43 -1.46
N LEU A 111 -7.39 0.87 -0.80
CA LEU A 111 -8.77 1.01 -1.21
C LEU A 111 -9.23 2.47 -1.02
N LYS A 112 -9.59 3.13 -2.11
CA LYS A 112 -10.14 4.49 -2.11
C LYS A 112 -11.44 4.51 -1.33
N ASN A 113 -11.58 5.50 -0.45
CA ASN A 113 -12.70 5.68 0.47
C ASN A 113 -12.92 4.51 1.45
N GLY A 114 -11.96 3.59 1.57
CA GLY A 114 -11.98 2.52 2.56
C GLY A 114 -13.10 1.51 2.38
N TYR A 115 -13.40 0.80 3.47
CA TYR A 115 -14.43 -0.24 3.52
C TYR A 115 -15.82 0.28 3.14
N ASP A 116 -16.13 1.55 3.39
CA ASP A 116 -17.42 2.16 3.04
C ASP A 116 -17.70 2.20 1.54
N ALA A 117 -16.65 2.24 0.71
CA ALA A 117 -16.79 2.20 -0.74
C ALA A 117 -16.70 0.78 -1.32
N TRP A 118 -16.55 -0.24 -0.49
CA TRP A 118 -16.48 -1.62 -0.97
C TRP A 118 -17.87 -2.13 -1.38
N ASN A 119 -17.99 -2.53 -2.64
CA ASN A 119 -19.22 -3.08 -3.22
C ASN A 119 -19.09 -4.57 -3.59
N GLY A 120 -17.97 -5.20 -3.25
CA GLY A 120 -17.70 -6.60 -3.57
C GLY A 120 -18.17 -7.58 -2.48
N LYS A 121 -17.64 -8.81 -2.54
CA LYS A 121 -17.99 -9.86 -1.58
C LYS A 121 -17.46 -9.53 -0.19
N VAL A 122 -18.31 -9.71 0.82
CA VAL A 122 -18.00 -9.54 2.24
C VAL A 122 -18.25 -10.85 2.96
N LYS A 123 -17.42 -11.14 3.96
CA LYS A 123 -17.62 -12.22 4.93
C LYS A 123 -17.99 -11.60 6.28
N LYS A 124 -19.00 -12.18 6.94
CA LYS A 124 -19.42 -11.80 8.30
C LYS A 124 -19.20 -13.00 9.22
N GLY A 125 -18.71 -12.73 10.44
CA GLY A 125 -18.64 -13.72 11.52
C GLY A 125 -17.47 -14.71 11.44
N TYR A 126 -16.91 -14.94 12.63
CA TYR A 126 -16.50 -16.23 13.20
C TYR A 126 -16.91 -16.21 14.67
#